data_AF-A0A6L9UY11-F1
#
_entry.id   AF-A0A6L9UY11-F1
#
_cell.length_a   1.000
_cell.length_b   1.000
_cell.length_c   1.000
_cell.angle_alpha   90.00
_cell.angle_beta   90.00
_cell.angle_gamma   90.00
#
_symmetry.space_group_name_H-M   'P 1'
#
loop_
_entity.id
_entity.type
_entity.pdbx_description
1 polymer ?
#
loop_
_entity_poly.entity_id
_entity_poly.type
_entity_poly.pdbx_seq_one_letter_code
_entity_poly.pdbx_strand_id
1 'polypeptide(L)'
;MWMAALLTIGISGAAMPAGDVFPGVGDFRLQKIHRAAGESEWPFVAESGTLLCAMVLRQPAVYFVPEVGGTPGRAFVIDNDITMMAFANIGMTGVLEPYDNFEQLLKRLVPYVTMGKRLCNQPPGTNVSGSEL
;
A
#
# COMPACT_ATOMS: atom_id res chain seq x y z
N MET A 1 45.23 14.81 -39.46
CA MET A 1 44.79 14.58 -38.07
C MET A 1 43.31 14.96 -37.96
N TRP A 2 42.39 14.03 -38.17
CA TRP A 2 40.94 14.27 -38.04
C TRP A 2 40.41 13.27 -37.01
N MET A 3 39.88 13.79 -35.89
CA MET A 3 39.19 12.99 -34.86
C MET A 3 37.77 12.70 -35.36
N ALA A 4 37.42 11.43 -35.53
CA ALA A 4 36.04 11.00 -35.67
C ALA A 4 35.50 10.65 -34.28
N ALA A 5 34.68 11.52 -33.70
CA ALA A 5 33.90 11.20 -32.50
C ALA A 5 32.66 10.41 -32.93
N LEU A 6 32.63 9.11 -32.61
CA LEU A 6 31.44 8.29 -32.75
C LEU A 6 30.52 8.57 -31.55
N LEU A 7 29.41 9.28 -31.79
CA LEU A 7 28.29 9.33 -30.85
C LEU A 7 27.54 8.00 -30.91
N THR A 8 27.79 7.12 -29.93
CA THR A 8 26.91 5.99 -29.65
C THR A 8 25.74 6.47 -28.79
N ILE A 9 24.58 6.65 -29.42
CA ILE A 9 23.31 6.80 -28.69
C ILE A 9 22.95 5.42 -28.15
N GLY A 10 23.44 5.11 -26.94
CA GLY A 10 22.97 3.96 -26.19
C GLY A 10 21.55 4.25 -25.68
N ILE A 11 20.54 3.66 -26.31
CA ILE A 11 19.22 3.55 -25.69
C ILE A 11 19.34 2.48 -24.61
N SER A 12 19.85 2.87 -23.44
CA SER A 12 19.85 2.02 -22.26
C SER A 12 18.43 1.91 -21.71
N GLY A 13 17.61 1.09 -22.34
CA GLY A 13 16.35 0.63 -21.77
C GLY A 13 16.69 -0.33 -20.62
N ALA A 14 16.74 0.17 -19.38
CA ALA A 14 16.84 -0.69 -18.22
C ALA A 14 15.60 -1.60 -18.19
N ALA A 15 15.79 -2.89 -18.44
CA ALA A 15 14.74 -3.89 -18.27
C ALA A 15 14.29 -3.86 -16.80
N MET A 16 13.03 -3.49 -16.57
CA MET A 16 12.48 -3.44 -15.22
C MET A 16 12.08 -4.86 -14.77
N PRO A 17 12.32 -5.25 -13.51
CA PRO A 17 11.71 -6.46 -12.98
C PRO A 17 10.19 -6.33 -13.08
N ALA A 18 9.51 -7.34 -13.63
CA ALA A 18 8.06 -7.29 -13.83
C ALA A 18 7.29 -6.97 -12.53
N GLY A 19 7.79 -7.44 -11.38
CA GLY A 19 7.21 -7.23 -10.05
C GLY A 19 7.19 -5.77 -9.57
N ASP A 20 7.95 -4.87 -10.20
CA ASP A 20 7.94 -3.43 -9.89
C ASP A 20 6.87 -2.67 -10.70
N VAL A 21 6.32 -3.29 -11.75
CA VAL A 21 5.28 -2.70 -12.62
C VAL A 21 3.92 -3.33 -12.29
N PHE A 22 3.87 -4.66 -12.23
CA PHE A 22 2.70 -5.44 -11.86
C PHE A 22 3.09 -6.49 -10.82
N PRO A 23 2.63 -6.35 -9.56
CA PRO A 23 3.05 -7.26 -8.51
C PRO A 23 2.44 -8.66 -8.69
N GLY A 24 3.28 -9.67 -8.52
CA GLY A 24 2.85 -11.05 -8.29
C GLY A 24 2.55 -11.30 -6.81
N VAL A 25 2.04 -12.49 -6.48
CA VAL A 25 1.68 -12.87 -5.11
C VAL A 25 2.86 -12.76 -4.13
N GLY A 26 4.07 -13.09 -4.59
CA GLY A 26 5.30 -13.01 -3.80
C GLY A 26 5.85 -11.60 -3.60
N ASP A 27 5.30 -10.59 -4.28
CA ASP A 27 5.80 -9.21 -4.22
C ASP A 27 5.16 -8.40 -3.08
N PHE A 28 4.11 -8.94 -2.46
CA PHE A 28 3.44 -8.27 -1.34
C PHE A 28 4.24 -8.43 -0.05
N ARG A 29 4.37 -7.32 0.68
CA ARG A 29 4.85 -7.30 2.06
C ARG A 29 3.66 -7.13 2.97
N LEU A 30 3.63 -7.87 4.07
CA LEU A 30 2.46 -7.98 4.93
C LEU A 30 2.79 -7.56 6.35
N GLN A 31 1.83 -6.93 7.02
CA GLN A 31 1.85 -6.70 8.46
C GLN A 31 0.45 -6.79 9.02
N LYS A 32 0.26 -7.63 10.05
CA LYS A 32 -1.01 -7.66 10.78
C LYS A 32 -1.15 -6.40 11.63
N ILE A 33 -2.35 -5.83 11.61
CA ILE A 33 -2.72 -4.69 12.44
C ILE A 33 -4.04 -4.96 13.15
N HIS A 34 -4.20 -4.36 14.32
CA HIS A 34 -5.39 -4.45 15.16
C HIS A 34 -5.67 -3.10 15.79
N ARG A 35 -6.94 -2.83 16.06
CA ARG A 35 -7.37 -1.67 16.85
C ARG A 35 -6.81 -1.80 18.25
N ALA A 36 -6.06 -0.80 18.70
CA ALA A 36 -5.54 -0.79 20.06
C ALA A 36 -6.66 -0.53 21.07
N ALA A 37 -6.47 -1.01 22.31
CA ALA A 37 -7.44 -0.78 23.38
C ALA A 37 -7.60 0.74 23.64
N GLY A 38 -8.83 1.24 23.52
CA GLY A 38 -9.15 2.66 23.70
C GLY A 38 -8.82 3.56 22.51
N GLU A 39 -8.41 3.01 21.36
CA GLU A 39 -8.17 3.77 20.14
C GLU A 39 -9.50 4.27 19.54
N SER A 40 -9.70 5.58 19.56
CA SER A 40 -10.89 6.25 18.98
C SER A 40 -10.72 6.63 17.51
N GLU A 41 -9.49 6.70 17.03
CA GLU A 41 -9.13 7.16 15.68
C GLU A 41 -8.85 6.00 14.71
N TRP A 42 -9.30 4.80 15.06
CA TRP A 42 -9.22 3.64 14.17
C TRP A 42 -10.09 3.87 12.92
N PRO A 43 -9.53 3.80 11.69
CA PRO A 43 -10.26 4.17 10.48
C PRO A 43 -11.13 3.05 9.92
N PHE A 44 -11.05 1.82 10.41
CA PHE A 44 -11.64 0.65 9.76
C PHE A 44 -12.81 0.06 10.57
N VAL A 45 -13.85 -0.43 9.89
CA VAL A 45 -14.97 -1.10 10.58
C VAL A 45 -14.51 -2.41 11.24
N ALA A 46 -13.58 -3.12 10.60
CA ALA A 46 -13.02 -4.35 11.15
C ALA A 46 -12.06 -4.05 12.31
N GLU A 47 -12.10 -4.82 13.39
CA GLU A 47 -11.20 -4.66 14.54
C GLU A 47 -9.74 -5.04 14.21
N SER A 48 -9.52 -5.87 13.20
CA SER A 48 -8.20 -6.29 12.73
C SER A 48 -8.16 -6.45 11.22
N GLY A 49 -6.94 -6.51 10.70
CA GLY A 49 -6.68 -6.81 9.30
C GLY A 49 -5.20 -6.90 9.01
N THR A 50 -4.86 -6.93 7.74
CA THR A 50 -3.47 -6.96 7.27
C THR A 50 -3.23 -5.76 6.36
N LEU A 51 -2.17 -5.01 6.63
CA LEU A 51 -1.62 -4.07 5.67
C LEU A 51 -0.76 -4.82 4.67
N LEU A 52 -0.98 -4.54 3.40
CA LEU A 52 -0.16 -5.04 2.31
C LEU A 52 0.52 -3.85 1.62
N CYS A 53 1.76 -4.04 1.21
CA CYS A 53 2.44 -3.12 0.30
C CYS A 53 3.06 -3.87 -0.87
N ALA A 54 2.89 -3.33 -2.06
CA ALA A 54 3.59 -3.76 -3.26
C ALA A 54 3.95 -2.56 -4.14
N MET A 55 4.98 -2.71 -4.96
CA MET A 55 5.31 -1.70 -5.96
C MET A 55 4.38 -1.85 -7.16
N VAL A 56 3.66 -0.78 -7.50
CA VAL A 56 2.83 -0.68 -8.69
C VAL A 56 3.33 0.53 -9.47
N LEU A 57 3.78 0.30 -10.71
CA LEU A 57 4.42 1.35 -11.52
C LEU A 57 5.55 2.09 -10.77
N ARG A 58 6.36 1.36 -9.98
CA ARG A 58 7.42 1.89 -9.10
C ARG A 58 6.96 2.83 -7.99
N GLN A 59 5.69 2.82 -7.64
CA GLN A 59 5.16 3.53 -6.50
C GLN A 59 4.61 2.54 -5.47
N PRO A 60 4.82 2.78 -4.17
CA PRO A 60 4.27 1.91 -3.14
C PRO A 60 2.75 2.08 -3.10
N ALA A 61 2.03 1.00 -3.43
CA ALA A 61 0.60 0.89 -3.27
C ALA A 61 0.29 0.15 -1.97
N VAL A 62 -0.53 0.75 -1.12
CA VAL A 62 -0.91 0.19 0.18
C VAL A 62 -2.35 -0.28 0.16
N TYR A 63 -2.57 -1.47 0.71
CA TYR A 63 -3.89 -2.06 0.84
C TYR A 63 -4.15 -2.43 2.29
N PHE A 64 -5.39 -2.28 2.74
CA PHE A 64 -5.90 -2.89 3.94
C PHE A 64 -6.79 -4.07 3.57
N VAL A 65 -6.50 -5.25 4.12
CA VAL A 65 -7.34 -6.44 4.00
C VAL A 65 -8.01 -6.67 5.36
N PRO A 66 -9.32 -6.38 5.52
CA PRO A 66 -10.02 -6.58 6.78
C PRO A 66 -10.12 -8.07 7.12
N GLU A 67 -10.08 -8.41 8.39
CA GLU A 67 -10.43 -9.74 8.88
C GLU A 67 -11.93 -9.78 9.21
N VAL A 68 -12.68 -10.62 8.51
CA VAL A 68 -14.14 -10.74 8.64
C VAL A 68 -14.48 -12.18 8.98
N GLY A 69 -15.00 -12.40 10.19
CA GLY A 69 -15.35 -13.76 10.66
C GLY A 69 -14.15 -14.73 10.68
N GLY A 70 -12.94 -14.22 10.94
CA GLY A 70 -11.70 -15.01 10.93
C GLY A 70 -11.15 -15.33 9.53
N THR A 71 -11.68 -14.70 8.49
CA THR A 71 -11.21 -14.87 7.10
C THR A 71 -10.78 -13.53 6.48
N PRO A 72 -9.77 -13.51 5.60
CA PRO A 72 -9.40 -12.30 4.88
C PRO A 72 -10.53 -11.83 3.95
N GLY A 73 -10.91 -10.56 4.08
CA GLY A 73 -11.84 -9.89 3.18
C GLY A 73 -11.19 -9.44 1.87
N ARG A 74 -11.88 -8.56 1.14
CA ARG A 74 -11.36 -7.95 -0.09
C ARG A 74 -10.34 -6.86 0.25
N ALA A 75 -9.23 -6.82 -0.48
CA ALA A 75 -8.23 -5.76 -0.35
C ALA A 75 -8.82 -4.41 -0.73
N PHE A 76 -8.66 -3.42 0.15
CA PHE A 76 -9.10 -2.04 -0.01
C PHE A 76 -7.87 -1.15 -0.10
N VAL A 77 -7.72 -0.39 -1.18
CA VAL A 77 -6.60 0.55 -1.34
C VAL A 77 -6.73 1.65 -0.29
N ILE A 78 -5.64 2.00 0.39
CA ILE A 78 -5.58 3.19 1.25
C ILE A 78 -4.51 4.14 0.74
N ASP A 79 -4.84 5.42 0.61
CA ASP A 79 -3.90 6.47 0.24
C ASP A 79 -4.30 7.82 0.88
N ASN A 80 -3.38 8.79 0.85
CA ASN A 80 -3.64 10.15 1.28
C ASN A 80 -4.37 10.96 0.19
N ASP A 81 -4.32 10.51 -1.07
CA ASP A 81 -5.19 11.00 -2.14
C ASP A 81 -6.55 10.29 -2.08
N ILE A 82 -7.52 10.95 -1.44
CA ILE A 82 -8.89 10.43 -1.30
C ILE A 82 -9.56 10.22 -2.65
N THR A 83 -9.22 11.03 -3.65
CA THR A 83 -9.84 10.92 -4.98
C THR A 83 -9.39 9.62 -5.64
N MET A 84 -8.08 9.36 -5.65
CA MET A 84 -7.53 8.11 -6.19
C MET A 84 -7.98 6.90 -5.38
N MET A 85 -8.02 7.01 -4.05
CA MET A 85 -8.55 5.96 -3.18
C MET A 85 -10.02 5.63 -3.50
N ALA A 86 -10.86 6.65 -3.72
CA ALA A 86 -12.26 6.44 -4.09
C ALA A 86 -12.40 5.74 -5.44
N PHE A 87 -11.62 6.16 -6.45
CA PHE A 87 -11.61 5.50 -7.77
C PHE A 87 -11.11 4.06 -7.70
N ALA A 88 -10.07 3.79 -6.92
CA ALA A 88 -9.50 2.44 -6.80
C ALA A 88 -10.44 1.46 -6.08
N ASN A 89 -11.33 1.96 -5.24
CA ASN A 89 -12.23 1.15 -4.41
C ASN A 89 -13.70 1.22 -4.83
N ILE A 90 -14.00 1.56 -6.09
CA ILE A 90 -15.39 1.61 -6.57
C ILE A 90 -16.11 0.29 -6.29
N GLY A 91 -17.29 0.39 -5.67
CA GLY A 91 -18.12 -0.76 -5.32
C GLY A 91 -17.69 -1.48 -4.03
N MET A 92 -16.72 -0.94 -3.29
CA MET A 92 -16.41 -1.40 -1.94
C MET A 92 -17.10 -0.52 -0.90
N THR A 93 -17.85 -1.14 0.01
CA THR A 93 -18.61 -0.44 1.07
C THR A 93 -18.34 -1.08 2.43
N GLY A 94 -18.49 -0.32 3.51
CA GLY A 94 -18.40 -0.85 4.88
C GLY A 94 -16.97 -1.24 5.33
N VAL A 95 -15.94 -0.68 4.70
CA VAL A 95 -14.54 -0.89 5.11
C VAL A 95 -14.07 0.18 6.08
N LEU A 96 -14.42 1.45 5.84
CA LEU A 96 -14.03 2.58 6.66
C LEU A 96 -15.11 2.89 7.70
N GLU A 97 -14.69 3.21 8.92
CA GLU A 97 -15.56 3.79 9.95
C GLU A 97 -16.18 5.10 9.43
N PRO A 98 -17.41 5.44 9.85
CA PRO A 98 -18.01 6.72 9.51
C PRO A 98 -17.10 7.89 9.88
N TYR A 99 -17.11 8.89 9.01
CA TYR A 99 -16.38 10.14 9.17
C TYR A 99 -17.24 11.32 8.70
N ASP A 100 -17.09 12.45 9.38
CA ASP A 100 -17.84 13.68 9.14
C ASP A 100 -17.30 14.43 7.93
N ASN A 101 -15.97 14.34 7.70
CA ASN A 101 -15.28 15.02 6.63
C ASN A 101 -13.94 14.33 6.28
N PHE A 102 -13.37 14.77 5.15
CA PHE A 102 -12.12 14.22 4.63
C PHE A 102 -10.90 14.46 5.51
N GLU A 103 -10.87 15.55 6.27
CA GLU A 103 -9.76 15.83 7.19
C GLU A 103 -9.71 14.79 8.32
N GLN A 104 -10.88 14.49 8.91
CA GLN A 104 -10.99 13.44 9.91
C GLN A 104 -10.57 12.08 9.34
N LEU A 105 -11.02 11.72 8.14
CA LEU A 105 -10.61 10.47 7.50
C LEU A 105 -9.10 10.42 7.29
N LEU A 106 -8.49 11.48 6.73
CA LEU A 106 -7.05 11.53 6.51
C LEU A 106 -6.27 11.44 7.81
N LYS A 107 -6.70 12.13 8.87
CA LYS A 107 -6.06 12.06 10.18
C LYS A 107 -6.01 10.62 10.69
N ARG A 108 -7.07 9.83 10.47
CA ARG A 108 -7.11 8.41 10.85
C ARG A 108 -6.30 7.52 9.90
N LEU A 109 -6.29 7.79 8.59
CA LEU A 109 -5.63 6.93 7.59
C LEU A 109 -4.12 7.14 7.46
N VAL A 110 -3.63 8.38 7.57
CA VAL A 110 -2.22 8.75 7.31
C VAL A 110 -1.22 7.87 8.07
N PRO A 111 -1.43 7.52 9.36
CA PRO A 111 -0.52 6.61 10.07
C PRO A 111 -0.40 5.24 9.39
N TYR A 112 -1.51 4.66 8.94
CA TYR A 112 -1.53 3.33 8.30
C TYR A 112 -0.99 3.38 6.87
N VAL A 113 -1.26 4.46 6.13
CA VAL A 113 -0.64 4.67 4.80
C VAL A 113 0.88 4.80 4.95
N THR A 114 1.35 5.53 5.97
CA THR A 114 2.78 5.69 6.24
C THR A 114 3.43 4.37 6.63
N MET A 115 2.82 3.64 7.56
CA MET A 115 3.26 2.31 7.99
C MET A 115 3.29 1.33 6.81
N GLY A 116 2.23 1.29 6.00
CA GLY A 116 2.16 0.46 4.81
C GLY A 116 3.23 0.81 3.78
N LYS A 117 3.48 2.10 3.49
CA LYS A 117 4.54 2.52 2.57
C LYS A 117 5.93 2.09 3.06
N ARG A 118 6.18 2.07 4.38
CA ARG A 118 7.42 1.54 4.95
C ARG A 118 7.59 0.03 4.73
N LEU A 119 6.51 -0.74 4.64
CA LEU A 119 6.61 -2.17 4.29
C LEU A 119 7.26 -2.39 2.92
N CYS A 120 7.02 -1.51 1.95
CA CYS A 120 7.66 -1.62 0.63
C CYS A 120 9.17 -1.37 0.65
N ASN A 121 9.74 -0.86 1.75
CA ASN A 121 11.19 -0.79 1.94
C ASN A 121 11.81 -2.14 2.37
N GLN A 122 10.97 -3.10 2.77
CA GLN A 122 11.38 -4.45 3.11
C GLN A 122 11.54 -5.32 1.83
N PRO A 123 12.30 -6.42 1.90
CA PRO A 123 12.36 -7.39 0.81
C PRO A 123 10.95 -7.86 0.35
N PRO A 124 10.75 -8.17 -0.94
CA PRO A 124 9.52 -8.80 -1.42
C PRO A 124 9.18 -10.06 -0.60
N GLY A 125 7.89 -10.25 -0.31
CA GLY A 125 7.40 -11.40 0.45
C GLY A 125 7.60 -11.34 1.95
N THR A 126 8.18 -10.25 2.49
CA THR A 126 8.34 -10.08 3.94
C THR A 126 6.98 -10.07 4.64
N ASN A 127 6.87 -10.85 5.72
CA ASN A 127 5.78 -10.78 6.66
C ASN A 127 6.32 -10.25 7.99
N VAL A 128 5.97 -9.03 8.33
CA VAL A 128 6.38 -8.37 9.57
C VAL A 128 5.45 -8.83 10.68
N SER A 129 5.98 -9.62 11.60
CA SER A 129 5.31 -9.98 12.85
C SER A 129 5.75 -9.02 13.96
N GLY A 130 4.82 -8.21 14.49
CA GLY A 130 5.06 -7.35 15.65
C GLY A 130 4.80 -5.85 15.40
N SER A 131 4.95 -5.06 16.47
CA SER A 131 4.68 -3.62 16.52
C SER A 131 5.83 -2.73 16.04
N GLU A 132 6.90 -3.29 15.47
CA GLU A 132 8.10 -2.53 15.12
C GLU A 132 8.33 -2.46 13.60
N LEU A 133 8.21 -1.23 13.08
CA LEU A 133 8.75 -0.75 11.81
C LEU A 133 9.36 0.64 12.00
#